data_AF-A0A3M1ZQX6-F1
#
_entry.id   AF-A0A3M1ZQX6-F1
#
_cell.length_a   1.000
_cell.length_b   1.000
_cell.length_c   1.000
_cell.angle_alpha   90.00
_cell.angle_beta   90.00
_cell.angle_gamma   90.00
#
_symmetry.space_group_name_H-M   'P 1'
#
loop_
_entity.id
_entity.type
_entity.pdbx_description
1 polymer ?
#
loop_
_entity_poly.entity_id
_entity_poly.type
_entity_poly.pdbx_seq_one_letter_code
_entity_poly.pdbx_strand_id
1 'polypeptide(L)'
;MRILLLNDRIPPESPGGAGQVVWRLAQGLRDAGHEVHLIAATEGEPFEEVRDGIPTYHLHSRYRPRFHAYYSLFNPQTLKHVRRLYEQIAPDVVNGHNIHAHLSYYTFTIAHRMGLPTVFNSHDVMPFAYNRLRHFVNPAR
;
A
#
# COMPACT_ATOMS: atom_id res chain seq x y z
N MET A 1 19.38 0.55 4.46
CA MET A 1 18.39 1.55 4.03
C MET A 1 17.12 1.36 4.84
N ARG A 2 16.34 2.42 4.98
CA ARG A 2 15.01 2.41 5.55
C ARG A 2 13.97 2.36 4.43
N ILE A 3 13.22 1.28 4.35
CA ILE A 3 12.30 1.00 3.26
C ILE A 3 10.88 0.98 3.83
N LEU A 4 10.01 1.82 3.26
CA LEU A 4 8.60 1.86 3.64
C LEU A 4 7.73 1.21 2.57
N LEU A 5 7.15 0.06 2.91
CA LEU A 5 6.22 -0.65 2.05
C LEU A 5 4.78 -0.20 2.30
N LEU A 6 3.99 -0.02 1.24
CA LEU A 6 2.56 0.27 1.35
C LEU A 6 1.78 -0.86 0.69
N ASN A 7 0.82 -1.44 1.39
CA ASN A 7 -0.16 -2.36 0.80
C ASN A 7 -1.45 -2.35 1.58
N ASP A 8 -2.61 -2.25 0.91
CA ASP A 8 -3.90 -2.05 1.58
C ASP A 8 -4.22 -3.09 2.66
N ARG A 9 -3.80 -4.35 2.47
CA ARG A 9 -3.95 -5.44 3.44
C ARG A 9 -2.76 -6.35 3.41
N ILE A 10 -2.33 -6.86 4.56
CA ILE A 10 -1.26 -7.85 4.67
C ILE A 10 -1.82 -9.16 5.27
N PRO A 11 -1.07 -10.27 5.24
CA PRO A 11 -1.44 -11.46 5.98
C PRO A 11 -1.39 -11.20 7.50
N PRO A 12 -2.32 -11.76 8.30
CA PRO A 12 -3.39 -12.68 7.92
C PRO A 12 -4.70 -12.03 7.45
N GLU A 13 -4.82 -10.70 7.48
CA GLU A 13 -6.08 -9.97 7.22
C GLU A 13 -6.57 -10.08 5.77
N SER A 14 -5.71 -10.47 4.83
CA SER A 14 -6.09 -10.71 3.44
C SER A 14 -5.47 -12.00 2.88
N PRO A 15 -6.29 -12.89 2.29
CA PRO A 15 -5.81 -14.06 1.56
C PRO A 15 -5.29 -13.72 0.15
N GLY A 16 -5.31 -12.44 -0.26
CA GLY A 16 -4.92 -12.01 -1.60
C GLY A 16 -3.42 -12.18 -1.88
N GLY A 17 -3.09 -12.55 -3.12
CA GLY A 17 -1.71 -12.81 -3.55
C GLY A 17 -0.77 -11.61 -3.41
N ALA A 18 -1.25 -10.38 -3.67
CA ALA A 18 -0.43 -9.17 -3.54
C ALA A 18 0.07 -8.96 -2.10
N GLY A 19 -0.80 -9.13 -1.10
CA GLY A 19 -0.40 -9.00 0.31
C GLY A 19 0.65 -10.02 0.71
N GLN A 20 0.53 -11.27 0.24
CA GLN A 20 1.53 -12.31 0.47
C GLN A 20 2.87 -12.01 -0.19
N VAL A 21 2.87 -11.47 -1.41
CA VAL A 21 4.09 -11.06 -2.12
C VAL A 21 4.80 -9.94 -1.35
N VAL A 22 4.05 -8.92 -0.92
CA VAL A 22 4.62 -7.81 -0.14
C VAL A 22 5.18 -8.29 1.19
N TRP A 23 4.49 -9.20 1.88
CA TRP A 23 4.97 -9.74 3.14
C TRP A 23 6.30 -10.49 2.99
N ARG A 24 6.40 -11.36 1.98
CA ARG A 24 7.66 -12.08 1.68
C ARG A 24 8.77 -11.14 1.25
N LEU A 25 8.45 -10.09 0.48
CA LEU A 25 9.41 -9.05 0.13
C LEU A 25 9.91 -8.32 1.39
N ALA A 26 9.02 -7.98 2.32
CA ALA A 26 9.37 -7.32 3.58
C ALA A 26 10.36 -8.17 4.39
N GLN A 27 10.07 -9.48 4.52
CA GLN A 27 10.96 -10.43 5.20
C GLN A 27 12.32 -10.53 4.50
N GLY A 28 12.35 -10.66 3.18
CA GLY A 28 13.61 -10.72 2.42
C GLY A 28 14.46 -9.45 2.52
N LEU A 29 13.83 -8.27 2.50
CA LEU A 29 14.53 -6.99 2.68
C LEU A 29 15.10 -6.84 4.10
N ARG A 30 14.34 -7.26 5.11
CA ARG A 30 14.82 -7.31 6.50
C ARG A 30 16.03 -8.24 6.64
N ASP A 31 15.94 -9.45 6.06
CA ASP A 31 17.01 -10.45 6.13
C ASP A 31 18.27 -9.99 5.39
N ALA A 32 18.11 -9.12 4.39
CA ALA A 32 19.21 -8.42 3.72
C ALA A 32 19.80 -7.25 4.54
N GLY A 33 19.33 -7.01 5.76
CA GLY A 33 19.83 -5.97 6.68
C GLY A 33 19.23 -4.58 6.47
N HIS A 34 18.06 -4.46 5.83
CA HIS A 34 17.35 -3.19 5.73
C HIS A 34 16.38 -2.99 6.90
N GLU A 35 16.16 -1.73 7.28
CA GLU A 35 15.12 -1.33 8.23
C GLU A 35 13.80 -1.23 7.44
N VAL A 36 12.90 -2.18 7.65
CA VAL A 36 11.66 -2.27 6.88
C VAL A 36 10.48 -1.85 7.74
N HIS A 37 9.62 -0.99 7.21
CA HIS A 37 8.34 -0.61 7.80
C HIS A 37 7.23 -0.90 6.79
N LEU A 38 6.03 -1.19 7.27
CA LEU A 38 4.89 -1.46 6.41
C LEU A 38 3.63 -0.73 6.87
N ILE A 39 2.99 -0.01 5.96
CA ILE A 39 1.67 0.60 6.19
C ILE A 39 0.60 -0.23 5.48
N ALA A 40 -0.43 -0.59 6.23
CA ALA A 40 -1.63 -1.27 5.76
C ALA A 40 -2.89 -0.54 6.24
N ALA A 41 -4.06 -1.06 5.88
CA ALA A 41 -5.34 -0.55 6.35
C ALA A 41 -6.16 -1.60 7.10
N THR A 42 -7.07 -1.12 7.93
CA THR A 42 -8.08 -1.90 8.66
C THR A 42 -9.43 -1.19 8.59
N GLU A 43 -10.51 -1.96 8.64
CA GLU A 43 -11.87 -1.42 8.76
C GLU A 43 -12.30 -1.21 10.22
N GLY A 44 -11.58 -1.81 11.17
CA GLY A 44 -11.80 -1.67 12.61
C GLY A 44 -10.96 -0.54 13.20
N GLU A 45 -10.71 -0.61 14.51
CA GLU A 45 -9.81 0.34 15.18
C GLU A 45 -8.40 0.29 14.58
N PRO A 46 -7.73 1.44 14.38
CA PRO A 46 -6.35 1.47 13.92
C PRO A 46 -5.43 0.89 15.00
N PHE A 47 -4.38 0.19 14.57
CA PHE A 47 -3.43 -0.41 15.48
C PHE A 47 -2.03 -0.46 14.86
N GLU A 48 -1.05 -0.64 15.73
CA GLU A 48 0.35 -0.84 15.36
C GLU A 48 0.85 -2.11 16.04
N GLU A 49 1.72 -2.84 15.36
CA GLU A 49 2.39 -3.98 15.96
C GLU A 49 3.70 -4.27 15.25
N VAL A 50 4.48 -5.18 15.81
CA VAL A 50 5.72 -5.66 15.21
C VAL A 50 5.50 -7.13 14.84
N ARG A 51 5.42 -7.41 13.54
CA ARG A 51 5.26 -8.76 13.00
C ARG A 51 6.60 -9.25 12.47
N ASP A 52 7.10 -10.38 12.97
CA ASP A 52 8.42 -10.92 12.60
C ASP A 52 9.55 -9.84 12.62
N GLY A 53 9.55 -8.94 13.61
CA GLY A 53 10.55 -7.86 13.69
C GLY A 53 10.37 -6.72 12.67
N ILE A 54 9.25 -6.67 11.96
CA ILE A 54 8.88 -5.60 11.02
C ILE A 54 7.74 -4.78 11.64
N PRO A 55 7.95 -3.47 11.91
CA PRO A 55 6.86 -2.59 12.32
C PRO A 55 5.78 -2.45 11.25
N THR A 56 4.53 -2.73 11.63
CA THR A 56 3.35 -2.65 10.78
C THR A 56 2.34 -1.67 11.35
N TYR A 57 1.84 -0.74 10.51
CA TYR A 57 0.92 0.31 10.88
C TYR A 57 -0.40 0.14 10.14
N HIS A 58 -1.49 -0.13 10.86
CA HIS A 58 -2.81 -0.39 10.27
C HIS A 58 -3.72 0.82 10.45
N LEU A 59 -3.95 1.54 9.36
CA LEU A 59 -4.74 2.77 9.35
C LEU A 59 -6.23 2.48 9.15
N HIS A 60 -7.09 3.19 9.89
CA HIS A 60 -8.53 3.05 9.70
C HIS A 60 -8.95 3.56 8.32
N SER A 61 -9.72 2.74 7.60
CA SER A 61 -10.38 3.14 6.37
C SER A 61 -11.63 2.30 6.14
N ARG A 62 -12.80 2.90 6.30
CA ARG A 62 -14.08 2.25 6.00
C ARG A 62 -14.98 3.17 5.21
N TYR A 63 -15.48 2.68 4.09
CA TYR A 63 -16.44 3.41 3.24
C TYR A 63 -17.24 2.42 2.39
N ARG A 64 -18.33 2.87 1.77
CA ARG A 64 -19.15 1.99 0.91
C ARG A 64 -18.38 1.64 -0.37
N PRO A 65 -18.24 0.36 -0.77
CA PRO A 65 -17.43 -0.05 -1.92
C PRO A 65 -17.73 0.67 -3.25
N ARG A 66 -18.96 1.18 -3.45
CA ARG A 66 -19.33 2.01 -4.61
C ARG A 66 -18.46 3.25 -4.81
N PHE A 67 -17.79 3.72 -3.75
CA PHE A 67 -16.91 4.90 -3.79
C PHE A 67 -15.43 4.54 -4.03
N HIS A 68 -15.10 3.27 -4.26
CA HIS A 68 -13.73 2.80 -4.45
C HIS A 68 -12.98 3.62 -5.51
N ALA A 69 -13.61 3.95 -6.64
CA ALA A 69 -12.99 4.77 -7.69
C ALA A 69 -12.50 6.13 -7.15
N TYR A 70 -13.23 6.77 -6.24
CA TYR A 70 -12.86 8.06 -5.64
C TYR A 70 -11.79 7.89 -4.56
N TYR A 71 -12.02 6.97 -3.62
CA TYR A 71 -11.09 6.74 -2.50
C TYR A 71 -9.77 6.11 -2.94
N SER A 72 -9.74 5.39 -4.07
CA SER A 72 -8.51 4.89 -4.69
C SER A 72 -7.56 6.02 -5.08
N LEU A 73 -8.10 7.16 -5.52
CA LEU A 73 -7.31 8.31 -5.93
C LEU A 73 -6.92 9.14 -4.71
N PHE A 74 -7.85 9.37 -3.79
CA PHE A 74 -7.66 10.19 -2.60
C PHE A 74 -8.52 9.69 -1.43
N ASN A 75 -7.88 9.13 -0.38
CA ASN A 75 -8.59 8.72 0.83
C ASN A 75 -8.28 9.61 2.04
N PRO A 76 -9.14 10.57 2.41
CA PRO A 76 -8.87 11.48 3.53
C PRO A 76 -8.76 10.75 4.89
N GLN A 77 -9.27 9.52 5.02
CA GLN A 77 -9.21 8.76 6.27
C GLN A 77 -7.77 8.34 6.62
N THR A 78 -6.92 8.10 5.62
CA THR A 78 -5.57 7.56 5.81
C THR A 78 -4.47 8.61 5.63
N LEU A 79 -4.68 9.62 4.75
CA LEU A 79 -3.59 10.48 4.27
C LEU A 79 -2.88 11.30 5.34
N LYS A 80 -3.60 11.78 6.37
CA LYS A 80 -2.98 12.49 7.51
C LYS A 80 -2.00 11.58 8.26
N HIS A 81 -2.39 10.32 8.46
CA HIS A 81 -1.57 9.33 9.16
C HIS A 81 -0.39 8.87 8.30
N VAL A 82 -0.60 8.66 6.99
CA VAL A 82 0.49 8.36 6.06
C VAL A 82 1.56 9.45 6.08
N ARG A 83 1.15 10.73 5.99
CA ARG A 83 2.10 11.86 6.07
C ARG A 83 2.89 11.85 7.37
N ARG A 84 2.22 11.65 8.51
CA ARG A 84 2.87 11.56 9.82
C ARG A 84 3.87 10.42 9.88
N LEU A 85 3.52 9.24 9.34
CA LEU A 85 4.43 8.10 9.28
C LEU A 85 5.63 8.38 8.37
N TYR A 86 5.45 9.07 7.24
CA TYR A 86 6.58 9.50 6.40
C TYR A 86 7.52 10.45 7.15
N GLU A 87 6.99 11.38 7.97
CA GLU A 87 7.79 12.30 8.78
C GLU A 87 8.53 11.57 9.91
N GLN A 88 7.87 10.62 10.58
CA GLN A 88 8.44 9.86 11.70
C GLN A 88 9.46 8.82 11.24
N ILE A 89 9.13 8.08 10.19
CA ILE A 89 9.97 7.03 9.63
C ILE A 89 11.07 7.67 8.79
N ALA A 90 10.83 8.75 8.04
CA ALA A 90 11.81 9.33 7.12
C ALA A 90 12.51 8.26 6.24
N PRO A 91 11.75 7.51 5.42
CA PRO A 91 12.30 6.39 4.65
C PRO A 91 13.20 6.86 3.51
N ASP A 92 14.19 6.05 3.14
CA ASP A 92 15.02 6.27 1.95
C ASP A 92 14.22 6.03 0.65
N VAL A 93 13.20 5.16 0.71
CA VAL A 93 12.31 4.86 -0.42
C VAL A 93 10.94 4.39 0.06
N VAL A 94 9.90 4.83 -0.64
CA VAL A 94 8.52 4.37 -0.46
C VAL A 94 8.15 3.44 -1.62
N ASN A 95 7.79 2.20 -1.32
CA ASN A 95 7.40 1.21 -2.34
C ASN A 95 5.95 0.79 -2.14
N GLY A 96 5.08 1.20 -3.07
CA GLY A 96 3.65 0.93 -3.00
C GLY A 96 3.19 -0.23 -3.87
N HIS A 97 2.33 -1.04 -3.29
CA HIS A 97 1.70 -2.22 -3.88
C HIS A 97 0.20 -2.19 -3.55
N ASN A 98 -0.69 -2.50 -4.49
CA ASN A 98 -2.14 -2.59 -4.24
C ASN A 98 -2.69 -1.58 -3.22
N ILE A 99 -2.48 -0.29 -3.50
CA ILE A 99 -2.94 0.85 -2.68
C ILE A 99 -4.24 1.47 -3.21
N HIS A 100 -4.99 0.71 -4.01
CA HIS A 100 -6.11 1.22 -4.80
C HIS A 100 -7.46 1.13 -4.08
N ALA A 101 -7.52 0.58 -2.87
CA ALA A 101 -8.74 0.49 -2.08
C ALA A 101 -8.68 1.36 -0.81
N HIS A 102 -7.59 1.38 -0.07
CA HIS A 102 -7.60 2.06 1.24
C HIS A 102 -6.55 3.17 1.33
N LEU A 103 -5.28 2.89 1.08
CA LEU A 103 -4.21 3.87 1.25
C LEU A 103 -4.28 5.00 0.21
N SER A 104 -4.75 4.70 -0.99
CA SER A 104 -4.88 5.59 -2.16
C SER A 104 -3.57 5.98 -2.85
N TYR A 105 -3.64 6.25 -4.15
CA TYR A 105 -2.51 6.71 -4.95
C TYR A 105 -1.97 8.08 -4.53
N TYR A 106 -2.77 8.91 -3.84
CA TYR A 106 -2.31 10.20 -3.33
C TYR A 106 -1.15 10.08 -2.32
N THR A 107 -0.94 8.91 -1.73
CA THR A 107 0.24 8.63 -0.88
C THR A 107 1.55 8.90 -1.62
N PHE A 108 1.63 8.59 -2.92
CA PHE A 108 2.79 8.95 -3.75
C PHE A 108 2.90 10.46 -3.99
N THR A 109 1.79 11.18 -4.08
CA THR A 109 1.81 12.65 -4.17
C THR A 109 2.37 13.26 -2.88
N ILE A 110 2.04 12.68 -1.72
CA ILE A 110 2.61 13.08 -0.43
C ILE A 110 4.11 12.81 -0.41
N ALA A 111 4.54 11.59 -0.77
CA ALA A 111 5.95 11.21 -0.83
C ALA A 111 6.76 12.14 -1.74
N HIS A 112 6.27 12.39 -2.96
CA HIS A 112 6.90 13.30 -3.91
C HIS A 112 7.05 14.73 -3.36
N ARG A 113 6.00 15.27 -2.72
CA ARG A 113 6.06 16.61 -2.08
C ARG A 113 7.05 16.68 -0.91
N MET A 114 7.36 15.55 -0.29
CA MET A 114 8.35 15.43 0.77
C MET A 114 9.76 15.10 0.25
N GLY A 115 9.94 15.00 -1.08
CA GLY A 115 11.22 14.64 -1.69
C GLY A 115 11.61 13.18 -1.52
N LEU A 116 10.65 12.30 -1.17
CA LEU A 116 10.90 10.87 -0.97
C LEU A 116 10.85 10.12 -2.31
N PRO A 117 11.88 9.33 -2.66
CA PRO A 117 11.83 8.44 -3.82
C PRO A 117 10.69 7.43 -3.71
N THR A 118 10.00 7.18 -4.82
CA THR A 118 8.86 6.26 -4.87
C THR A 118 9.06 5.16 -5.91
N VAL A 119 8.62 3.95 -5.56
CA VAL A 119 8.50 2.81 -6.46
C VAL A 119 7.05 2.34 -6.43
N PHE A 120 6.48 2.05 -7.59
CA PHE A 120 5.14 1.48 -7.70
C PHE A 120 5.19 0.13 -8.40
N ASN A 121 4.66 -0.89 -7.75
CA ASN A 121 4.56 -2.26 -8.28
C ASN A 121 3.09 -2.61 -8.50
N SER A 122 2.69 -2.72 -9.77
CA SER A 122 1.33 -3.09 -10.15
C SER A 122 1.18 -4.61 -10.20
N HIS A 123 0.41 -5.18 -9.27
CA HIS A 123 0.10 -6.63 -9.26
C HIS A 123 -1.17 -6.98 -10.03
N ASP A 124 -1.97 -5.97 -10.34
CA ASP A 124 -3.20 -6.10 -11.11
C ASP A 124 -3.40 -4.87 -12.00
N VAL A 125 -4.53 -4.85 -12.69
CA VAL A 125 -4.89 -3.83 -13.67
C VAL A 125 -5.69 -2.68 -13.04
N MET A 126 -5.94 -2.68 -11.73
CA MET A 126 -6.75 -1.67 -11.05
C MET A 126 -6.29 -0.21 -11.22
N PRO A 127 -5.00 0.11 -11.49
CA PRO A 127 -4.60 1.48 -11.79
C PRO A 127 -5.26 2.08 -13.03
N PHE A 128 -5.66 1.26 -14.00
CA PHE A 128 -6.21 1.74 -15.28
C PHE A 128 -7.52 1.06 -15.69
N ALA A 129 -7.78 -0.14 -15.18
CA ALA A 129 -9.01 -0.89 -15.34
C ALA A 129 -9.55 -1.20 -13.94
N TYR A 130 -10.47 -0.35 -13.44
CA TYR A 130 -11.13 -0.44 -12.13
C TYR A 130 -12.01 -1.72 -11.94
N ASN A 131 -11.82 -2.72 -12.78
CA ASN A 131 -12.46 -4.03 -12.74
C ASN A 131 -11.57 -5.03 -13.51
N ARG A 132 -11.93 -6.31 -13.48
CA ARG A 132 -11.27 -7.36 -14.26
C ARG A 132 -11.22 -6.96 -15.74
N LEU A 133 -10.00 -6.89 -16.29
CA LEU A 133 -9.80 -6.65 -17.71
C LEU A 133 -10.34 -7.85 -18.51
N ARG A 134 -11.47 -7.64 -19.17
CA ARG A 134 -12.12 -8.62 -20.08
C ARG A 134 -12.16 -8.14 -21.53
N HIS A 135 -11.80 -6.88 -21.77
CA HIS A 135 -11.79 -6.26 -23.09
C HIS A 135 -10.39 -6.38 -23.68
N PHE A 136 -10.25 -7.22 -24.70
CA PHE A 136 -9.03 -7.35 -25.49
C PHE A 136 -9.42 -7.42 -26.96
N VAL A 137 -8.55 -6.94 -27.84
CA VAL A 137 -8.71 -7.15 -29.27
C VAL A 137 -8.32 -8.59 -29.55
N ASN A 138 -9.24 -9.37 -30.10
CA ASN A 138 -8.92 -10.70 -30.57
C ASN A 138 -8.15 -10.56 -31.90
N PRO A 139 -6.86 -10.91 -31.99
CA PRO A 139 -6.09 -10.74 -33.22
C PRO A 139 -6.60 -11.61 -34.39
N ALA A 140 -7.50 -12.56 -34.13
CA ALA A 140 -8.14 -13.42 -35.13
C ALA A 140 -9.55 -12.94 -35.57
N ARG A 141 -10.03 -11.78 -35.11
CA ARG A 141 -11.29 -11.15 -35.55
C ARG A 141 -11.07 -9.69 -35.88
#